data_AF-A0A0C9UMQ0-F1
#
_entry.id   AF-A0A0C9UMQ0-F1
#
_cell.length_a   1.000
_cell.length_b   1.000
_cell.length_c   1.000
_cell.angle_alpha   90.00
_cell.angle_beta   90.00
_cell.angle_gamma   90.00
#
_symmetry.space_group_name_H-M   'P 1'
#
loop_
_entity.id
_entity.type
_entity.pdbx_description
1 polymer ?
#
loop_
_entity_poly.entity_id
_entity_poly.type
_entity_poly.pdbx_seq_one_letter_code
_entity_poly.pdbx_strand_id
1 'polypeptide(L)'
;MKFSAIILIVFREINEFVAPIPNPPAPLPLAAGLNGLILVNNPAHPFMTPGPDDLRGPCPASKTLANHGYLPRNGVGRPDQIVTAVMEGKFAFSALR
;
A
#
# COMPACT_ATOMS: atom_id res chain seq x y z
N MET A 1 30.12 12.00 -11.76
CA MET A 1 29.37 11.72 -10.51
C MET A 1 28.25 12.76 -10.34
N LYS A 2 27.16 12.66 -11.13
CA LYS A 2 26.00 13.57 -11.01
C LYS A 2 24.74 12.78 -11.40
N PHE A 3 24.17 12.06 -10.44
CA PHE A 3 22.90 11.32 -10.61
C PHE A 3 21.81 11.81 -9.63
N SER A 4 21.87 13.06 -9.16
CA SER A 4 21.04 13.52 -8.03
C SER A 4 19.84 14.42 -8.36
N ALA A 5 19.61 14.83 -9.61
CA ALA A 5 18.55 15.82 -9.89
C ALA A 5 17.23 15.18 -10.37
N ILE A 6 17.30 14.19 -11.25
CA ILE A 6 16.10 13.66 -11.95
C ILE A 6 15.17 12.89 -10.99
N ILE A 7 15.74 12.13 -10.04
CA ILE A 7 14.94 11.38 -9.04
C ILE A 7 14.20 12.35 -8.10
N LEU A 8 14.82 13.46 -7.67
CA LEU A 8 14.18 14.43 -6.78
C LEU A 8 13.04 15.20 -7.45
N ILE A 9 13.12 15.46 -8.76
CA ILE A 9 12.07 16.19 -9.49
C ILE A 9 10.80 15.34 -9.58
N VAL A 10 10.94 14.05 -9.92
CA VAL A 10 9.78 13.13 -10.05
C VAL A 10 9.05 12.94 -8.71
N PHE A 11 9.78 12.89 -7.59
CA PHE A 11 9.16 12.78 -6.26
C PHE A 11 8.56 14.08 -5.73
N ARG A 12 9.00 15.26 -6.21
CA ARG A 12 8.47 16.55 -5.72
C ARG A 12 7.11 16.89 -6.35
N GLU A 13 6.92 16.58 -7.63
CA GLU A 13 5.69 16.88 -8.38
C GLU A 13 4.50 16.03 -7.92
N ILE A 14 4.72 14.77 -7.54
CA ILE A 14 3.67 13.87 -7.04
C ILE A 14 3.15 14.23 -5.65
N ASN A 15 3.93 14.91 -4.80
CA ASN A 15 3.47 15.32 -3.47
C ASN A 15 2.53 16.53 -3.51
N GLU A 16 2.55 17.30 -4.60
CA GLU A 16 1.70 18.49 -4.77
C GLU A 16 0.26 18.12 -5.21
N PHE A 17 0.05 16.90 -5.73
CA PHE A 17 -1.25 16.39 -6.17
C PHE A 17 -1.97 15.49 -5.14
N VAL A 18 -1.41 15.28 -3.95
CA VAL A 18 -2.08 14.52 -2.87
C VAL A 18 -3.04 15.45 -2.14
N ALA A 19 -4.23 15.65 -2.71
CA ALA A 19 -5.36 16.10 -1.92
C ALA A 19 -5.65 15.04 -0.83
N PRO A 20 -5.98 15.43 0.42
CA PRO A 20 -6.48 14.48 1.41
C PRO A 20 -7.78 13.88 0.88
N ILE A 21 -7.74 12.65 0.36
CA ILE A 21 -8.96 11.90 0.06
C ILE A 21 -9.52 11.49 1.42
N PRO A 22 -10.68 12.02 1.85
CA PRO A 22 -11.26 11.59 3.10
C PRO A 22 -11.53 10.08 3.02
N ASN A 23 -11.16 9.34 4.06
CA ASN A 23 -11.51 7.93 4.15
C ASN A 23 -13.04 7.82 3.98
N PRO A 24 -13.53 6.96 3.08
CA PRO A 24 -14.95 6.75 2.96
C PRO A 24 -15.52 6.31 4.32
N PRO A 25 -16.74 6.74 4.69
CA PRO A 25 -17.38 6.32 5.93
C PRO A 25 -17.37 4.80 6.05
N ALA A 26 -16.90 4.27 7.18
CA ALA A 26 -17.07 2.86 7.50
C ALA A 26 -18.49 2.61 8.02
N PRO A 27 -19.17 1.50 7.66
CA PRO A 27 -18.83 0.54 6.61
C PRO A 27 -19.35 1.04 5.26
N LEU A 28 -18.52 0.96 4.21
CA LEU A 28 -19.06 0.91 2.85
C LEU A 28 -20.08 -0.22 2.83
N PRO A 29 -21.35 0.01 2.41
CA PRO A 29 -22.26 -1.10 2.21
C PRO A 29 -21.53 -2.03 1.26
N LEU A 30 -21.20 -3.24 1.73
CA LEU A 30 -20.73 -4.32 0.88
C LEU A 30 -21.77 -4.40 -0.22
N ALA A 31 -21.50 -3.77 -1.37
CA ALA A 31 -22.52 -3.51 -2.36
C ALA A 31 -23.12 -4.87 -2.68
N ALA A 32 -24.39 -5.04 -2.33
CA ALA A 32 -25.10 -6.30 -2.43
C ALA A 32 -24.95 -6.80 -3.88
N GLY A 33 -24.02 -7.75 -4.11
CA GLY A 33 -23.68 -8.23 -5.44
C GLY A 33 -22.18 -8.32 -5.80
N LEU A 34 -21.25 -7.73 -5.05
CA LEU A 34 -19.81 -7.87 -5.32
C LEU A 34 -19.21 -9.03 -4.51
N ASN A 35 -19.42 -10.24 -5.01
CA ASN A 35 -18.81 -11.46 -4.45
C ASN A 35 -17.28 -11.38 -4.56
N GLY A 36 -16.58 -11.35 -3.42
CA GLY A 36 -15.11 -11.44 -3.36
C GLY A 36 -14.36 -10.16 -3.02
N LEU A 37 -15.05 -9.02 -2.84
CA LEU A 37 -14.45 -7.82 -2.27
C LEU A 37 -14.46 -7.90 -0.73
N ILE A 38 -13.31 -7.61 -0.13
CA ILE A 38 -13.12 -7.58 1.32
C ILE A 38 -12.53 -6.23 1.74
N LEU A 39 -12.82 -5.79 2.96
CA LEU A 39 -12.20 -4.61 3.54
C LEU A 39 -10.76 -4.95 3.97
N VAL A 40 -9.78 -4.47 3.21
CA VAL A 40 -8.34 -4.70 3.46
C VAL A 40 -7.76 -3.81 4.58
N ASN A 41 -8.36 -2.64 4.81
CA ASN A 41 -8.03 -1.80 5.97
C ASN A 41 -8.97 -2.15 7.13
N ASN A 42 -8.55 -3.09 7.97
CA ASN A 42 -9.35 -3.61 9.08
C ASN A 42 -8.50 -3.69 10.37
N PRO A 43 -9.09 -4.04 11.53
CA PRO A 43 -8.35 -4.09 12.80
C PRO A 43 -7.16 -5.06 12.82
N ALA A 44 -7.10 -6.06 11.94
CA ALA A 44 -5.95 -6.97 11.82
C ALA A 44 -4.80 -6.36 10.98
N HIS A 45 -5.13 -5.43 10.08
CA HIS A 45 -4.19 -4.71 9.22
C HIS A 45 -4.30 -3.18 9.35
N PRO A 46 -4.12 -2.63 10.57
CA PRO A 46 -4.21 -1.19 10.78
C PRO A 46 -3.05 -0.48 10.09
N PHE A 47 -3.34 0.71 9.56
CA PHE A 47 -2.30 1.61 9.09
C PHE A 47 -1.39 2.04 10.25
N MET A 48 -0.08 1.97 10.04
CA MET A 48 0.92 2.57 10.91
C MET A 48 1.98 3.27 10.06
N THR A 49 2.38 4.46 10.49
CA THR A 49 3.50 5.18 9.88
C THR A 49 4.80 4.39 10.05
N PRO A 50 5.70 4.38 9.06
CA PRO A 50 7.00 3.73 9.20
C PRO A 50 7.81 4.39 10.32
N GLY A 51 8.52 3.57 11.09
CA GLY A 51 9.53 4.03 12.04
C GLY A 51 10.79 4.57 11.34
N PRO A 52 11.73 5.17 12.09
CA PRO A 52 12.95 5.74 11.53
C PRO A 52 13.87 4.70 10.87
N ASP A 53 13.82 3.44 11.34
CA ASP A 53 14.65 2.34 10.83
C ASP A 53 13.93 1.45 9.80
N ASP A 54 12.67 1.77 9.47
CA ASP A 54 11.87 0.99 8.54
C ASP A 54 12.23 1.35 7.08
N LEU A 55 12.56 0.34 6.28
CA LEU A 55 12.93 0.53 4.88
C LEU A 55 11.70 0.68 3.99
N ARG A 56 11.76 1.62 3.04
CA ARG A 56 10.69 1.82 2.05
C ARG A 56 11.28 2.04 0.66
N GLY A 57 11.19 1.03 -0.19
CA GLY A 57 11.58 1.11 -1.60
C GLY A 57 10.71 2.05 -2.45
N PRO A 58 10.98 2.17 -3.76
CA PRO A 58 10.28 3.10 -4.64
C PRO A 58 8.85 2.66 -4.99
N CYS A 59 8.52 1.37 -4.89
CA CYS A 59 7.21 0.83 -5.26
C CYS A 59 6.12 1.26 -4.26
N PRO A 60 5.08 2.01 -4.68
CA PRO A 60 4.04 2.49 -3.78
C PRO A 60 3.22 1.35 -3.15
N ALA A 61 2.93 0.28 -3.89
CA ALA A 61 2.17 -0.87 -3.37
C ALA A 61 2.89 -1.55 -2.19
N SER A 62 4.20 -1.75 -2.30
CA SER A 62 4.99 -2.36 -1.21
C SER A 62 5.05 -1.46 0.03
N LYS A 63 5.08 -0.13 -0.15
CA LYS A 63 5.00 0.82 0.98
C LYS A 63 3.69 0.65 1.74
N THR A 64 2.56 0.57 1.03
CA THR A 64 1.23 0.41 1.63
C THR A 64 1.10 -0.94 2.34
N LEU A 65 1.52 -2.03 1.70
CA LEU A 65 1.47 -3.37 2.30
C LEU A 65 2.29 -3.46 3.60
N ALA A 66 3.49 -2.85 3.64
CA ALA A 66 4.28 -2.79 4.87
C ALA A 66 3.63 -1.89 5.94
N ASN A 67 3.04 -0.75 5.56
CA ASN A 67 2.34 0.14 6.50
C ASN A 67 1.03 -0.46 7.04
N HIS A 68 0.44 -1.45 6.37
CA HIS A 68 -0.73 -2.21 6.84
C HIS A 68 -0.36 -3.57 7.46
N GLY A 69 0.92 -3.93 7.52
CA GLY A 69 1.38 -5.18 8.14
C GLY A 69 1.09 -6.45 7.32
N TYR A 70 0.74 -6.34 6.04
CA TYR A 70 0.74 -7.48 5.11
C TYR A 70 2.17 -7.93 4.78
N LEU A 71 3.11 -6.98 4.72
CA LEU A 71 4.55 -7.27 4.75
C LEU A 71 5.11 -7.01 6.17
N PRO A 72 6.28 -7.58 6.50
CA PRO A 72 7.07 -7.11 7.62
C PRO A 72 7.22 -5.58 7.61
N ARG A 73 6.85 -4.94 8.73
CA ARG A 73 6.80 -3.46 8.83
C ARG A 73 8.16 -2.80 8.66
N ASN A 74 9.24 -3.53 8.95
CA ASN A 74 10.63 -3.12 8.69
C ASN A 74 10.96 -2.97 7.20
N GLY A 75 10.09 -3.41 6.29
CA GLY A 75 10.28 -3.28 4.86
C GLY A 75 11.17 -4.34 4.21
N VAL A 76 11.51 -5.42 4.94
CA VAL A 76 12.31 -6.54 4.42
C VAL A 76 11.47 -7.81 4.47
N GLY A 77 11.01 -8.26 3.29
CA GLY A 77 10.21 -9.48 3.14
C GLY A 77 10.89 -10.49 2.22
N ARG A 78 10.63 -11.76 2.46
CA ARG A 78 11.00 -12.82 1.51
C ARG A 78 10.08 -12.82 0.29
N PRO A 79 10.51 -13.37 -0.86
CA PRO A 79 9.69 -13.43 -2.07
C PRO A 79 8.31 -14.05 -1.85
N ASP A 80 8.20 -15.12 -1.05
CA ASP A 80 6.92 -15.79 -0.73
C ASP A 80 5.97 -14.85 0.03
N GLN A 81 6.49 -14.08 1.00
CA GLN A 81 5.69 -13.12 1.76
C GLN A 81 5.17 -11.99 0.87
N ILE A 82 5.96 -11.55 -0.10
CA ILE A 82 5.56 -10.51 -1.05
C ILE A 82 4.41 -11.00 -1.92
N VAL A 83 4.49 -12.22 -2.45
CA VAL A 83 3.43 -12.81 -3.26
C VAL A 83 2.14 -12.93 -2.44
N THR A 84 2.22 -13.52 -1.25
CA THR A 84 1.05 -13.67 -0.36
C THR A 84 0.43 -12.31 -0.03
N ALA A 85 1.23 -11.33 0.36
CA ALA A 85 0.75 -10.01 0.74
C ALA A 85 0.05 -9.26 -0.41
N VAL A 86 0.55 -9.36 -1.64
CA VAL A 86 -0.09 -8.71 -2.80
C VAL A 86 -1.45 -9.35 -3.11
N MET A 87 -1.58 -10.66 -2.92
CA MET A 87 -2.83 -11.39 -3.14
C MET A 87 -3.86 -11.15 -2.02
N GLU A 88 -3.42 -11.14 -0.76
CA GLU A 88 -4.28 -10.91 0.41
C GLU A 88 -4.68 -9.44 0.56
N GLY A 89 -3.75 -8.52 0.31
CA GLY A 89 -4.00 -7.08 0.29
C GLY A 89 -4.79 -6.61 -0.93
N LYS A 90 -5.23 -7.52 -1.81
CA LYS A 90 -5.99 -7.24 -3.03
C LYS A 90 -5.36 -6.15 -3.92
N PHE A 91 -4.04 -6.06 -3.90
CA PHE A 91 -3.25 -5.18 -4.80
C PHE A 91 -2.97 -5.85 -6.15
N ALA A 92 -3.38 -7.10 -6.34
CA ALA A 92 -3.36 -7.79 -7.61
C ALA A 92 -4.48 -7.28 -8.54
N PHE A 93 -4.09 -6.75 -9.70
CA PHE A 93 -4.99 -6.19 -10.73
C PHE A 93 -5.84 -7.23 -11.48
N SER A 94 -5.87 -8.50 -11.03
CA SER A 94 -6.60 -9.59 -11.69
C SER A 94 -7.39 -10.41 -10.68
N ALA A 95 -8.66 -10.03 -10.53
CA ALA A 95 -9.73 -10.92 -10.11
C ALA A 95 -11.06 -10.52 -10.78
N LEU A 96 -10.98 -10.00 -12.01
CA LEU A 96 -12.12 -10.02 -12.93
C LEU A 96 -11.96 -11.27 -13.79
N ARG A 97 -12.53 -12.36 -13.31
CA ARG A 97 -13.12 -13.36 -14.20
C ARG A 97 -14.61 -13.33 -13.98
#